data_AF-A0A564WIQ7-F1
#
_entry.id   AF-A0A564WIQ7-F1
#
_cell.length_a   1.000
_cell.length_b   1.000
_cell.length_c   1.000
_cell.angle_alpha   90.00
_cell.angle_beta   90.00
_cell.angle_gamma   90.00
#
_symmetry.space_group_name_H-M   'P 1'
#
loop_
_entity.id
_entity.type
_entity.pdbx_description
1 polymer ?
#
loop_
_entity_poly.entity_id
_entity_poly.type
_entity_poly.pdbx_seq_one_letter_code
_entity_poly.pdbx_strand_id
1 'polypeptide(L)'
;MAAPLHRDNLDACVFDAYGTLFDVRSAAERCSKGLGERKDALLALWRAKQLEYSWLRSLRGDYIDFWHVTGESLDYAMAATGTTDPLLRSRLMAAYLTLEAYADATDAVSRLRATGLKTAVLSNGSASMLTAAVSNSGLHRQLDWLISVDEVHAYKPHPSVYRLATERLQCPANRICFLSANTWDASAAAHFGFRVVWINRANTTFDLLPGKPEREITTLGALPDLLGV
;
A
#
# COMPACT_ATOMS: atom_id res chain seq x y z
N MET A 1 -28.84 -7.90 -6.64
CA MET A 1 -27.80 -6.98 -7.16
C MET A 1 -27.11 -6.33 -5.97
N ALA A 2 -25.79 -6.15 -5.99
CA ALA A 2 -25.07 -5.47 -4.92
C ALA A 2 -25.48 -3.98 -4.85
N ALA A 3 -25.52 -3.39 -3.66
CA ALA A 3 -25.81 -1.98 -3.47
C ALA A 3 -24.78 -1.10 -4.21
N PRO A 4 -25.15 0.11 -4.69
CA PRO A 4 -24.20 0.97 -5.40
C PRO A 4 -23.03 1.37 -4.50
N LEU A 5 -21.86 1.61 -5.11
CA LEU A 5 -20.69 2.13 -4.41
C LEU A 5 -20.95 3.60 -4.10
N HIS A 6 -21.48 3.85 -2.91
CA HIS A 6 -21.93 5.15 -2.44
C HIS A 6 -21.66 5.26 -0.95
N ARG A 7 -21.44 6.47 -0.46
CA ARG A 7 -21.11 6.79 0.93
C ARG A 7 -22.02 6.10 1.94
N ASP A 8 -23.33 6.10 1.73
CA ASP A 8 -24.32 5.55 2.69
C ASP A 8 -24.22 4.02 2.87
N ASN A 9 -23.64 3.34 1.88
CA ASN A 9 -23.47 1.88 1.90
C ASN A 9 -22.13 1.44 2.50
N LEU A 10 -21.35 2.38 3.04
CA LEU A 10 -20.00 2.16 3.54
C LEU A 10 -19.87 2.64 4.99
N ASP A 11 -19.05 1.93 5.76
CA ASP A 11 -18.67 2.33 7.12
C ASP A 11 -17.22 2.83 7.19
N ALA A 12 -16.38 2.40 6.24
CA ALA A 12 -14.96 2.73 6.25
C ALA A 12 -14.35 2.80 4.85
N CYS A 13 -13.29 3.62 4.74
CA CYS A 13 -12.31 3.59 3.66
C CYS A 13 -10.97 3.08 4.19
N VAL A 14 -10.48 2.00 3.60
CA VAL A 14 -9.21 1.36 3.95
C VAL A 14 -8.26 1.49 2.78
N PHE A 15 -7.07 2.04 3.04
CA PHE A 15 -6.08 2.31 2.02
C PHE A 15 -4.89 1.37 2.18
N ASP A 16 -4.42 0.81 1.08
CA ASP A 16 -3.03 0.37 1.00
C ASP A 16 -2.08 1.57 1.20
N ALA A 17 -0.86 1.30 1.66
CA ALA A 17 0.13 2.34 1.93
C ALA A 17 1.03 2.58 0.71
N TYR A 18 1.92 1.62 0.40
CA TYR A 18 3.05 1.80 -0.49
C TYR A 18 2.65 1.70 -1.96
N GLY A 19 2.75 2.82 -2.68
CA GLY A 19 2.28 2.98 -4.05
C GLY A 19 0.82 3.46 -4.15
N THR A 20 0.10 3.50 -3.02
CA THR A 20 -1.31 3.91 -2.97
C THR A 20 -1.45 5.29 -2.34
N LEU A 21 -1.18 5.43 -1.04
CA LEU A 21 -1.11 6.73 -0.36
C LEU A 21 0.27 7.36 -0.46
N PHE A 22 1.33 6.55 -0.40
CA PHE A 22 2.71 7.01 -0.35
C PHE A 22 3.48 6.70 -1.63
N ASP A 23 4.22 7.68 -2.14
CA ASP A 23 4.99 7.54 -3.37
C ASP A 23 6.39 6.96 -3.12
N VAL A 24 6.45 5.62 -3.08
CA VAL A 24 7.70 4.87 -2.93
C VAL A 24 8.66 5.04 -4.11
N ARG A 25 8.12 5.25 -5.32
CA ARG A 25 8.91 5.31 -6.54
C ARG A 25 9.70 6.61 -6.58
N SER A 26 9.03 7.74 -6.40
CA SER A 26 9.69 9.05 -6.40
C SER A 26 10.73 9.16 -5.28
N ALA A 27 10.45 8.61 -4.10
CA ALA A 27 11.41 8.60 -3.00
C ALA A 27 12.70 7.84 -3.37
N ALA A 28 12.57 6.63 -3.93
CA ALA A 28 13.71 5.83 -4.35
C ALA A 28 14.48 6.45 -5.53
N GLU A 29 13.77 7.10 -6.47
CA GLU A 29 14.36 7.83 -7.59
C GLU A 29 15.22 9.02 -7.12
N ARG A 30 14.79 9.76 -6.10
CA ARG A 30 15.58 10.87 -5.52
C ARG A 30 16.88 10.40 -4.87
N CYS A 31 16.84 9.25 -4.21
CA CYS A 31 17.99 8.68 -3.48
C CYS A 31 18.99 7.96 -4.39
N SER A 32 18.58 7.64 -5.61
CA SER A 32 19.39 6.89 -6.59
C SER A 32 20.09 7.79 -7.63
N LYS A 33 20.15 9.11 -7.38
CA LYS A 33 20.94 10.05 -8.19
C LYS A 33 22.41 9.60 -8.24
N GLY A 34 22.95 9.50 -9.46
CA GLY A 34 24.33 9.07 -9.71
C GLY A 34 24.50 7.59 -10.08
N LEU A 35 23.43 6.77 -10.06
CA LEU A 35 23.51 5.36 -10.47
C LEU A 35 23.63 5.13 -11.99
N GLY A 36 23.37 6.17 -12.79
CA GLY A 36 23.40 6.08 -14.25
C GLY A 36 22.42 5.01 -14.77
N GLU A 37 22.87 4.21 -15.73
CA GLU A 37 22.06 3.19 -16.41
C GLU A 37 21.59 2.04 -15.48
N ARG A 38 22.26 1.84 -14.34
CA ARG A 38 21.90 0.76 -13.38
C ARG A 38 20.69 1.09 -12.52
N LYS A 39 20.27 2.37 -12.49
CA LYS A 39 19.23 2.89 -11.60
C LYS A 39 17.91 2.13 -11.74
N ASP A 40 17.39 2.06 -12.97
CA ASP A 40 16.06 1.49 -13.21
C ASP A 40 16.05 -0.03 -12.97
N ALA A 41 17.12 -0.72 -13.36
CA ALA A 41 17.29 -2.15 -13.10
C ALA A 41 17.33 -2.45 -11.59
N LEU A 42 18.08 -1.67 -10.81
CA LEU A 42 18.18 -1.84 -9.35
C LEU A 42 16.83 -1.60 -8.67
N LEU A 43 16.16 -0.50 -8.99
CA LEU A 43 14.88 -0.15 -8.34
C LEU A 43 13.76 -1.13 -8.70
N ALA A 44 13.68 -1.55 -9.96
CA ALA A 44 12.71 -2.55 -10.40
C ALA A 44 12.95 -3.90 -9.73
N LEU A 45 14.21 -4.36 -9.69
CA LEU A 45 14.57 -5.63 -9.07
C LEU A 45 14.35 -5.61 -7.56
N TRP A 46 14.67 -4.50 -6.89
CA TRP A 46 14.41 -4.33 -5.46
C TRP A 46 12.92 -4.46 -5.15
N ARG A 47 12.05 -3.72 -5.86
CA ARG A 47 10.60 -3.80 -5.63
C ARG A 47 10.05 -5.19 -5.92
N ALA A 48 10.50 -5.85 -6.99
CA ALA A 48 10.09 -7.22 -7.30
C ALA A 48 10.48 -8.18 -6.17
N LYS A 49 11.74 -8.15 -5.72
CA LYS A 49 12.23 -9.03 -4.66
C LYS A 49 11.61 -8.76 -3.30
N GLN A 50 11.30 -7.49 -3.00
CA GLN A 50 10.59 -7.13 -1.77
C GLN A 50 9.21 -7.80 -1.71
N LEU A 51 8.45 -7.77 -2.82
CA LEU A 51 7.15 -8.43 -2.91
C LEU A 51 7.29 -9.96 -2.91
N GLU A 52 8.18 -10.51 -3.73
CA GLU A 52 8.45 -11.96 -3.78
C GLU A 52 8.81 -12.52 -2.41
N TYR A 53 9.73 -11.88 -1.68
CA TYR A 53 10.16 -12.33 -0.36
C TYR A 53 9.01 -12.26 0.65
N SER A 54 8.15 -11.24 0.58
CA SER A 54 6.97 -11.16 1.44
C SER A 54 5.99 -12.31 1.19
N TRP A 55 5.74 -12.66 -0.07
CA TRP A 55 4.88 -13.79 -0.43
C TRP A 55 5.48 -15.13 -0.01
N LEU A 56 6.75 -15.37 -0.34
CA LEU A 56 7.45 -16.63 -0.06
C LEU A 56 7.61 -16.87 1.45
N ARG A 57 7.93 -15.84 2.22
CA ARG A 57 8.03 -15.95 3.69
C ARG A 57 6.69 -16.25 4.33
N SER A 58 5.61 -15.61 3.87
CA SER A 58 4.25 -15.91 4.35
C SER A 58 3.85 -17.35 4.04
N LEU A 59 4.11 -17.80 2.81
CA LEU A 59 3.76 -19.15 2.38
C LEU A 59 4.55 -20.23 3.14
N ARG A 60 5.79 -19.92 3.52
CA ARG A 60 6.66 -20.84 4.29
C ARG A 60 6.45 -20.77 5.80
N GLY A 61 5.74 -19.75 6.31
CA GLY A 61 5.61 -19.50 7.75
C GLY A 61 6.86 -18.88 8.39
N ASP A 62 7.79 -18.36 7.58
CA ASP A 62 9.07 -17.77 8.03
C ASP A 62 8.99 -16.24 8.05
N TYR A 63 7.95 -15.73 8.72
CA TYR A 63 7.68 -14.30 8.80
C TYR A 63 8.82 -13.56 9.54
N ILE A 64 9.21 -12.43 8.96
CA ILE A 64 9.98 -11.35 9.58
C ILE A 64 9.27 -10.05 9.19
N ASP A 65 9.54 -8.95 9.88
CA ASP A 65 8.89 -7.68 9.55
C ASP A 65 9.32 -7.14 8.16
N PHE A 66 8.52 -6.21 7.63
CA PHE A 66 8.74 -5.68 6.29
C PHE A 66 9.97 -4.78 6.17
N TRP A 67 10.49 -4.26 7.28
CA TRP A 67 11.73 -3.50 7.27
C TRP A 67 12.91 -4.42 6.92
N HIS A 68 12.96 -5.60 7.51
CA HIS A 68 13.97 -6.60 7.18
C HIS A 68 13.80 -7.13 5.75
N VAL A 69 12.57 -7.45 5.32
CA VAL A 69 12.32 -7.85 3.91
C VAL A 69 12.78 -6.78 2.93
N THR A 70 12.54 -5.50 3.26
CA THR A 70 12.98 -4.36 2.44
C THR A 70 14.50 -4.27 2.36
N GLY A 71 15.21 -4.49 3.47
CA GLY A 71 16.68 -4.52 3.50
C GLY A 71 17.27 -5.69 2.72
N GLU A 72 16.80 -6.92 2.97
CA GLU A 72 17.31 -8.13 2.31
C GLU A 72 17.09 -8.10 0.80
N SER A 73 15.92 -7.60 0.36
CA SER A 73 15.63 -7.44 -1.07
C SER A 73 16.49 -6.35 -1.73
N LEU A 74 16.85 -5.28 -0.99
CA LEU A 74 17.79 -4.27 -1.47
C LEU A 74 19.19 -4.85 -1.61
N ASP A 75 19.64 -5.61 -0.62
CA ASP A 75 20.95 -6.26 -0.64
C ASP A 75 21.08 -7.22 -1.82
N TYR A 76 20.02 -8.00 -2.09
CA TYR A 76 19.94 -8.83 -3.29
C TYR A 76 20.04 -7.99 -4.58
N ALA A 77 19.23 -6.93 -4.70
CA ALA A 77 19.20 -6.11 -5.91
C ALA A 77 20.55 -5.43 -6.17
N MET A 78 21.15 -4.87 -5.13
CA MET A 78 22.48 -4.26 -5.19
C MET A 78 23.55 -5.26 -5.64
N ALA A 79 23.57 -6.47 -5.07
CA ALA A 79 24.50 -7.52 -5.50
C ALA A 79 24.29 -7.91 -6.97
N ALA A 80 23.04 -8.12 -7.39
CA ALA A 80 22.69 -8.51 -8.75
C ALA A 80 23.02 -7.45 -9.81
N THR A 81 23.01 -6.16 -9.44
CA THR A 81 23.38 -5.06 -10.35
C THR A 81 24.83 -4.60 -10.21
N GLY A 82 25.65 -5.30 -9.42
CA GLY A 82 27.04 -4.92 -9.17
C GLY A 82 27.19 -3.57 -8.46
N THR A 83 26.24 -3.23 -7.59
CA THR A 83 26.25 -2.00 -6.78
C THR A 83 26.73 -2.32 -5.38
N THR A 84 27.84 -1.71 -4.96
CA THR A 84 28.50 -2.03 -3.67
C THR A 84 28.56 -0.85 -2.70
N ASP A 85 27.89 0.27 -3.01
CA ASP A 85 27.93 1.51 -2.22
C ASP A 85 27.07 1.41 -0.93
N PRO A 86 27.67 1.34 0.28
CA PRO A 86 26.92 1.23 1.53
C PRO A 86 26.17 2.52 1.91
N LEU A 87 26.63 3.68 1.43
CA LEU A 87 25.94 4.95 1.65
C LEU A 87 24.68 5.03 0.80
N LEU A 88 24.73 4.53 -0.44
CA LEU A 88 23.54 4.39 -1.27
C LEU A 88 22.52 3.45 -0.60
N ARG A 89 22.95 2.28 -0.11
CA ARG A 89 22.07 1.36 0.63
C ARG A 89 21.35 2.08 1.77
N SER A 90 22.11 2.82 2.58
CA SER A 90 21.59 3.57 3.72
C SER A 90 20.58 4.64 3.29
N ARG A 91 20.87 5.40 2.21
CA ARG A 91 19.95 6.40 1.66
C ARG A 91 18.67 5.79 1.11
N LEU A 92 18.74 4.66 0.41
CA LEU A 92 17.58 3.96 -0.14
C LEU A 92 16.69 3.40 0.98
N MET A 93 17.26 2.78 2.01
CA MET A 93 16.50 2.34 3.18
C MET A 93 15.85 3.50 3.93
N ALA A 94 16.58 4.61 4.13
CA ALA A 94 16.04 5.79 4.78
C ALA A 94 14.85 6.41 4.00
N ALA A 95 14.86 6.30 2.66
CA ALA A 95 13.77 6.80 1.82
C ALA A 95 12.41 6.19 2.16
N TYR A 96 12.37 4.93 2.61
CA TYR A 96 11.13 4.27 3.05
C TYR A 96 10.54 4.84 4.34
N LEU A 97 11.35 5.53 5.16
CA LEU A 97 10.91 6.16 6.41
C LEU A 97 10.45 7.61 6.18
N THR A 98 10.88 8.23 5.09
CA THR A 98 10.58 9.64 4.75
C THR A 98 9.69 9.74 3.51
N LEU A 99 8.77 8.80 3.33
CA LEU A 99 7.85 8.82 2.20
C LEU A 99 6.88 10.00 2.31
N GLU A 100 6.68 10.66 1.18
CA GLU A 100 5.64 11.67 1.03
C GLU A 100 4.35 10.99 0.57
N ALA A 101 3.21 11.53 1.00
CA ALA A 101 1.94 11.14 0.41
C ALA A 101 1.81 11.75 -0.99
N TYR A 102 0.99 11.12 -1.85
CA TYR A 102 0.57 11.76 -3.09
C TYR A 102 -0.15 13.08 -2.81
N ALA A 103 0.02 14.07 -3.69
CA ALA A 103 -0.45 15.44 -3.47
C ALA A 103 -1.97 15.53 -3.21
N ASP A 104 -2.75 14.62 -3.77
CA ASP A 104 -4.20 14.51 -3.64
C ASP A 104 -4.67 13.63 -2.47
N ALA A 105 -3.77 12.94 -1.78
CA ALA A 105 -4.11 12.00 -0.71
C ALA A 105 -4.72 12.71 0.51
N THR A 106 -4.08 13.78 0.98
CA THR A 106 -4.50 14.51 2.19
C THR A 106 -5.90 15.09 2.06
N ASP A 107 -6.21 15.72 0.93
CA ASP A 107 -7.55 16.26 0.69
C ASP A 107 -8.60 15.15 0.59
N ALA A 108 -8.30 14.09 -0.18
CA ALA A 108 -9.21 12.96 -0.36
C ALA A 108 -9.56 12.29 0.98
N VAL A 109 -8.55 11.95 1.79
CA VAL A 109 -8.77 11.30 3.10
C VAL A 109 -9.54 12.23 4.04
N SER A 110 -9.22 13.53 4.04
CA SER A 110 -9.93 14.53 4.84
C SER A 110 -11.42 14.63 4.48
N ARG A 111 -11.76 14.73 3.18
CA ARG A 111 -13.15 14.78 2.70
C ARG A 111 -13.93 13.53 3.08
N LEU A 112 -13.32 12.36 2.92
CA LEU A 112 -13.96 11.09 3.30
C LEU A 112 -14.23 11.03 4.80
N ARG A 113 -13.24 11.39 5.62
CA ARG A 113 -13.39 11.43 7.08
C ARG A 113 -14.47 12.42 7.53
N ALA A 114 -14.59 13.57 6.86
CA ALA A 114 -15.60 14.58 7.18
C ALA A 114 -17.05 14.07 7.03
N THR A 115 -17.27 13.03 6.24
CA THR A 115 -18.59 12.37 6.13
C THR A 115 -18.87 11.36 7.24
N GLY A 116 -17.94 11.14 8.17
CA GLY A 116 -18.04 10.15 9.24
C GLY A 116 -17.62 8.73 8.83
N LEU A 117 -16.93 8.55 7.68
CA LEU A 117 -16.27 7.28 7.37
C LEU A 117 -15.09 7.10 8.30
N LYS A 118 -14.93 5.89 8.81
CA LYS A 118 -13.67 5.46 9.41
C LYS A 118 -12.59 5.41 8.33
N THR A 119 -11.42 5.95 8.61
CA THR A 119 -10.28 5.91 7.68
C THR A 119 -9.14 5.09 8.25
N ALA A 120 -8.60 4.15 7.48
CA ALA A 120 -7.51 3.30 7.96
C ALA A 120 -6.51 2.98 6.86
N VAL A 121 -5.28 2.70 7.28
CA VAL A 121 -4.29 2.03 6.43
C VAL A 121 -4.25 0.55 6.77
N LEU A 122 -4.20 -0.32 5.76
CA LEU A 122 -3.86 -1.73 5.89
C LEU A 122 -2.66 -2.01 5.00
N SER A 123 -1.51 -2.36 5.59
CA SER A 123 -0.24 -2.42 4.85
C SER A 123 0.67 -3.55 5.29
N ASN A 124 1.46 -4.05 4.34
CA ASN A 124 2.59 -4.93 4.61
C ASN A 124 3.67 -4.25 5.48
N GLY A 125 3.73 -2.91 5.52
CA GLY A 125 4.72 -2.18 6.30
C GLY A 125 4.69 -2.52 7.78
N SER A 126 5.87 -2.59 8.40
CA SER A 126 5.94 -2.78 9.85
C SER A 126 5.33 -1.60 10.58
N ALA A 127 4.93 -1.80 11.84
CA ALA A 127 4.33 -0.74 12.64
C ALA A 127 5.20 0.54 12.66
N SER A 128 6.52 0.40 12.83
CA SER A 128 7.46 1.53 12.84
C SER A 128 7.55 2.24 11.48
N MET A 129 7.52 1.50 10.37
CA MET A 129 7.54 2.09 9.03
C MET A 129 6.25 2.89 8.77
N LEU A 130 5.09 2.37 9.18
CA LEU A 130 3.81 3.06 8.98
C LEU A 130 3.73 4.33 9.81
N THR A 131 4.13 4.29 11.08
CA THR A 131 4.20 5.49 11.92
C THR A 131 5.10 6.55 11.28
N ALA A 132 6.30 6.18 10.83
CA ALA A 132 7.23 7.12 10.20
C ALA A 132 6.64 7.77 8.93
N ALA A 133 6.07 6.97 8.03
CA ALA A 133 5.49 7.47 6.78
C ALA A 133 4.31 8.44 7.04
N VAL A 134 3.42 8.08 7.96
CA VAL A 134 2.23 8.87 8.30
C VAL A 134 2.59 10.16 9.03
N SER A 135 3.57 10.12 9.93
CA SER A 135 4.09 11.32 10.61
C SER A 135 4.71 12.31 9.62
N ASN A 136 5.44 11.81 8.62
CA ASN A 136 6.10 12.66 7.62
C ASN A 136 5.16 13.22 6.55
N SER A 137 4.03 12.55 6.29
CA SER A 137 3.12 12.95 5.22
C SER A 137 1.99 13.90 5.63
N GLY A 138 1.83 14.17 6.94
CA GLY A 138 0.73 14.97 7.47
C GLY A 138 -0.63 14.26 7.51
N LEU A 139 -0.69 12.95 7.23
CA LEU A 139 -1.92 12.15 7.28
C LEU A 139 -2.29 11.67 8.70
N HIS A 140 -1.43 11.91 9.70
CA HIS A 140 -1.58 11.37 11.06
C HIS A 140 -2.87 11.78 11.77
N ARG A 141 -3.46 12.94 11.41
CA ARG A 141 -4.72 13.42 11.99
C ARG A 141 -5.95 12.97 11.20
N GLN A 142 -5.76 12.34 10.05
CA GLN A 142 -6.80 12.02 9.08
C GLN A 142 -7.03 10.51 8.95
N LEU A 143 -6.14 9.69 9.51
CA LEU A 143 -6.25 8.25 9.57
C LEU A 143 -6.58 7.86 11.01
N ASP A 144 -7.72 7.22 11.20
CA ASP A 144 -8.17 6.76 12.52
C ASP A 144 -7.42 5.47 12.94
N TRP A 145 -6.98 4.63 11.99
CA TRP A 145 -6.18 3.41 12.26
C TRP A 145 -5.01 3.21 11.30
N LEU A 146 -3.88 2.73 11.85
CA LEU A 146 -2.75 2.20 11.10
C LEU A 146 -2.62 0.70 11.40
N ILE A 147 -2.96 -0.14 10.43
CA ILE A 147 -3.04 -1.60 10.60
C ILE A 147 -1.88 -2.23 9.83
N SER A 148 -0.97 -2.85 10.58
CA SER A 148 0.18 -3.57 10.04
C SER A 148 -0.12 -5.07 9.99
N VAL A 149 0.40 -5.73 8.96
CA VAL A 149 0.45 -7.20 8.87
C VAL A 149 1.23 -7.87 10.01
N ASP A 150 2.05 -7.11 10.74
CA ASP A 150 2.82 -7.61 11.88
C ASP A 150 1.90 -8.26 12.93
N GLU A 151 0.62 -7.89 13.00
CA GLU A 151 -0.34 -8.48 13.94
C GLU A 151 -0.70 -9.94 13.64
N VAL A 152 -0.51 -10.40 12.40
CA VAL A 152 -0.90 -11.75 11.95
C VAL A 152 0.28 -12.57 11.42
N HIS A 153 1.49 -12.01 11.43
CA HIS A 153 2.71 -12.64 10.92
C HIS A 153 2.53 -13.26 9.52
N ALA A 154 1.78 -12.59 8.65
CA ALA A 154 1.52 -12.99 7.28
C ALA A 154 1.31 -11.76 6.42
N TYR A 155 1.90 -11.73 5.23
CA TYR A 155 1.76 -10.62 4.29
C TYR A 155 0.51 -10.75 3.42
N LYS A 156 0.07 -9.62 2.85
CA LYS A 156 -0.87 -9.64 1.72
C LYS A 156 -0.28 -10.53 0.60
N PRO A 157 -1.07 -11.33 -0.12
CA PRO A 157 -2.55 -11.35 -0.13
C PRO A 157 -3.20 -12.35 0.85
N HIS A 158 -2.54 -12.76 1.94
CA HIS A 158 -3.12 -13.74 2.87
C HIS A 158 -4.44 -13.21 3.50
N PRO A 159 -5.53 -14.00 3.55
CA PRO A 159 -6.85 -13.52 3.98
C PRO A 159 -6.90 -13.04 5.44
N SER A 160 -6.00 -13.51 6.32
CA SER A 160 -5.91 -12.99 7.70
C SER A 160 -5.57 -11.50 7.75
N VAL A 161 -4.88 -10.98 6.73
CA VAL A 161 -4.51 -9.56 6.66
C VAL A 161 -5.73 -8.69 6.43
N TYR A 162 -6.57 -9.04 5.45
CA TYR A 162 -7.80 -8.29 5.20
C TYR A 162 -8.78 -8.39 6.37
N ARG A 163 -8.81 -9.55 7.05
CA ARG A 163 -9.61 -9.72 8.26
C ARG A 163 -9.24 -8.74 9.39
N LEU A 164 -7.96 -8.33 9.52
CA LEU A 164 -7.57 -7.29 10.48
C LEU A 164 -8.36 -6.00 10.31
N ALA A 165 -8.64 -5.57 9.07
CA ALA A 165 -9.43 -4.36 8.85
C ALA A 165 -10.87 -4.52 9.36
N THR A 166 -11.52 -5.66 9.12
CA THR A 166 -12.86 -5.92 9.67
C THR A 166 -12.87 -5.97 11.19
N GLU A 167 -11.85 -6.57 11.80
CA GLU A 167 -11.72 -6.70 13.26
C GLU A 167 -11.40 -5.36 13.92
N ARG A 168 -10.51 -4.53 13.35
CA ARG A 168 -10.18 -3.21 13.91
C ARG A 168 -11.30 -2.20 13.74
N LEU A 169 -11.97 -2.22 12.58
CA LEU A 169 -13.01 -1.24 12.24
C LEU A 169 -14.39 -1.65 12.74
N GLN A 170 -14.57 -2.91 13.18
CA GLN A 170 -15.84 -3.45 13.65
C GLN A 170 -16.95 -3.23 12.60
N CYS A 171 -16.64 -3.54 11.33
CA CYS A 171 -17.58 -3.45 10.22
C CYS A 171 -17.44 -4.66 9.28
N PRO A 172 -18.52 -5.07 8.62
CA PRO A 172 -18.49 -6.21 7.70
C PRO A 172 -17.70 -5.86 6.43
N ALA A 173 -17.07 -6.87 5.82
CA ALA A 173 -16.20 -6.70 4.66
C ALA A 173 -16.90 -5.94 3.50
N ASN A 174 -18.17 -6.25 3.24
CA ASN A 174 -18.95 -5.62 2.18
C ASN A 174 -19.34 -4.15 2.45
N ARG A 175 -19.00 -3.58 3.62
CA ARG A 175 -19.15 -2.15 3.96
C ARG A 175 -17.81 -1.42 4.06
N ILE A 176 -16.71 -2.08 3.67
CA ILE A 176 -15.38 -1.47 3.56
C ILE A 176 -15.10 -1.15 2.10
N CYS A 177 -14.82 0.11 1.81
CA CYS A 177 -14.21 0.53 0.55
C CYS A 177 -12.69 0.37 0.67
N PHE A 178 -12.11 -0.54 -0.10
CA PHE A 178 -10.66 -0.79 -0.08
C PHE A 178 -9.99 -0.20 -1.32
N LEU A 179 -8.90 0.53 -1.11
CA LEU A 179 -8.16 1.23 -2.16
C LEU A 179 -6.75 0.70 -2.28
N SER A 180 -6.35 0.36 -3.51
CA SER A 180 -4.97 0.02 -3.82
C SER A 180 -4.63 0.40 -5.26
N ALA A 181 -3.40 0.85 -5.47
CA ALA A 181 -2.81 0.96 -6.80
C ALA A 181 -2.21 -0.37 -7.30
N ASN A 182 -2.00 -1.32 -6.38
CA ASN A 182 -1.45 -2.63 -6.66
C ASN A 182 -2.59 -3.59 -7.07
N THR A 183 -2.56 -4.07 -8.30
CA THR A 183 -3.59 -4.96 -8.89
C THR A 183 -3.79 -6.25 -8.10
N TRP A 184 -2.69 -6.88 -7.67
CA TRP A 184 -2.71 -8.11 -6.85
C TRP A 184 -3.36 -7.90 -5.47
N ASP A 185 -3.19 -6.73 -4.87
CA ASP A 185 -3.78 -6.39 -3.56
C ASP A 185 -5.27 -6.04 -3.71
N ALA A 186 -5.60 -5.26 -4.73
CA ALA A 186 -6.99 -4.97 -5.11
C ALA A 186 -7.78 -6.25 -5.41
N SER A 187 -7.19 -7.19 -6.15
CA SER A 187 -7.79 -8.49 -6.47
C SER A 187 -8.04 -9.30 -5.20
N ALA A 188 -7.05 -9.41 -4.32
CA ALA A 188 -7.17 -10.18 -3.09
C ALA A 188 -8.18 -9.56 -2.09
N ALA A 189 -8.21 -8.24 -1.97
CA ALA A 189 -9.22 -7.53 -1.18
C ALA A 189 -10.64 -7.77 -1.72
N ALA A 190 -10.83 -7.75 -3.04
CA ALA A 190 -12.11 -8.04 -3.68
C ALA A 190 -12.52 -9.49 -3.47
N HIS A 191 -11.56 -10.43 -3.58
CA HIS A 191 -11.79 -11.85 -3.32
C HIS A 191 -12.15 -12.12 -1.85
N PHE A 192 -11.56 -11.38 -0.91
CA PHE A 192 -11.91 -11.46 0.51
C PHE A 192 -13.34 -10.94 0.81
N GLY A 193 -13.86 -10.02 -0.01
CA GLY A 193 -15.21 -9.48 0.09
C GLY A 193 -15.30 -7.98 0.34
N PHE A 194 -14.20 -7.23 0.21
CA PHE A 194 -14.22 -5.78 0.22
C PHE A 194 -14.79 -5.20 -1.06
N ARG A 195 -15.28 -3.96 -0.96
CA ARG A 195 -15.68 -3.15 -2.12
C ARG A 195 -14.48 -2.40 -2.63
N VAL A 196 -13.91 -2.83 -3.75
CA VAL A 196 -12.58 -2.37 -4.14
C VAL A 196 -12.64 -1.26 -5.20
N VAL A 197 -11.83 -0.22 -4.99
CA VAL A 197 -11.50 0.80 -5.99
C VAL A 197 -10.02 0.68 -6.33
N TRP A 198 -9.71 0.42 -7.60
CA TRP A 198 -8.33 0.35 -8.08
C TRP A 198 -7.85 1.73 -8.57
N ILE A 199 -6.65 2.12 -8.16
CA ILE A 199 -6.03 3.39 -8.57
C ILE A 199 -5.02 3.15 -9.70
N ASN A 200 -5.45 3.31 -10.95
CA ASN A 200 -4.65 3.07 -12.15
C ASN A 200 -3.91 4.32 -12.62
N ARG A 201 -2.96 4.83 -11.81
CA ARG A 201 -2.17 6.02 -12.15
C ARG A 201 -1.35 5.88 -13.45
N ALA A 202 -0.92 4.65 -13.74
CA ALA A 202 -0.03 4.34 -14.85
C ALA A 202 -0.75 3.89 -16.13
N ASN A 203 -2.10 3.91 -16.15
CA ASN A 203 -2.92 3.42 -17.27
C ASN A 203 -2.50 2.02 -17.74
N THR A 204 -2.30 1.13 -16.76
CA THR A 204 -1.89 -0.27 -16.95
C THR A 204 -3.12 -1.19 -17.01
N THR A 205 -2.90 -2.49 -17.21
CA THR A 205 -3.96 -3.50 -17.21
C THR A 205 -4.13 -4.10 -15.82
N PHE A 206 -5.38 -4.38 -15.43
CA PHE A 206 -5.67 -5.11 -14.19
C PHE A 206 -5.27 -6.59 -14.32
N ASP A 207 -4.76 -7.18 -13.25
CA ASP A 207 -4.34 -8.59 -13.24
C ASP A 207 -5.49 -9.55 -13.55
N LEU A 208 -5.18 -10.66 -14.22
CA LEU A 208 -6.11 -11.74 -14.51
C LEU A 208 -6.27 -12.71 -13.32
N LEU A 209 -6.52 -12.16 -12.13
CA LEU A 209 -6.73 -12.89 -10.89
C LEU A 209 -8.22 -12.85 -10.47
N PRO A 210 -8.70 -13.81 -9.66
CA PRO A 210 -10.03 -13.74 -9.05
C PRO A 210 -10.22 -12.46 -8.23
N GLY A 211 -11.45 -11.93 -8.18
CA GLY A 211 -11.74 -10.66 -7.51
C GLY A 211 -11.47 -9.47 -8.43
N LYS A 212 -12.53 -8.76 -8.82
CA LYS A 212 -12.45 -7.58 -9.68
C LYS A 212 -12.75 -6.32 -8.87
N PRO A 213 -12.06 -5.20 -9.15
CA PRO A 213 -12.44 -3.93 -8.56
C PRO A 213 -13.82 -3.54 -9.08
N GLU A 214 -14.62 -2.88 -8.24
CA GLU A 214 -15.91 -2.35 -8.66
C GLU A 214 -15.75 -1.10 -9.52
N ARG A 215 -14.67 -0.35 -9.29
CA ARG A 215 -14.35 0.90 -9.97
C ARG A 215 -12.85 1.06 -10.16
N GLU A 216 -12.51 1.84 -11.16
CA GLU A 216 -11.16 2.29 -11.46
C GLU A 216 -11.14 3.82 -11.42
N ILE A 217 -10.12 4.39 -10.80
CA ILE A 217 -9.83 5.83 -10.78
C ILE A 217 -8.35 6.05 -11.08
N THR A 218 -7.98 7.23 -11.55
CA THR A 218 -6.57 7.56 -11.85
C THR A 218 -5.91 8.40 -10.76
N THR A 219 -6.68 8.97 -9.83
CA THR A 219 -6.22 9.81 -8.72
C THR A 219 -7.02 9.48 -7.46
N LEU A 220 -6.44 9.67 -6.27
CA LEU A 220 -7.16 9.56 -5.00
C LEU A 220 -8.23 10.66 -4.88
N GLY A 221 -7.96 11.84 -5.45
CA GLY A 221 -8.90 12.97 -5.44
C GLY A 221 -10.24 12.69 -6.11
N ALA A 222 -10.33 11.68 -6.98
CA ALA A 222 -11.59 11.26 -7.61
C ALA A 222 -12.49 10.40 -6.68
N LEU A 223 -11.95 9.88 -5.57
CA LEU A 223 -12.70 8.97 -4.69
C LEU A 223 -13.91 9.64 -4.02
N PRO A 224 -13.81 10.85 -3.43
CA PRO A 224 -14.98 11.49 -2.81
C PRO A 224 -16.16 11.62 -3.79
N ASP A 225 -15.92 12.18 -4.97
CA ASP A 225 -16.95 12.36 -5.99
C ASP A 225 -17.55 11.02 -6.44
N LEU A 226 -16.71 9.98 -6.59
CA LEU A 226 -17.15 8.62 -6.90
C LEU A 226 -18.11 8.05 -5.84
N LEU A 227 -17.90 8.40 -4.56
CA LEU A 227 -18.75 7.97 -3.45
C LEU A 227 -19.94 8.90 -3.20
N GLY A 228 -20.09 9.99 -3.95
CA GLY A 228 -21.15 10.99 -3.78
C GLY A 228 -20.88 12.01 -2.66
N VAL A 229 -19.61 12.35 -2.41
CA VAL A 229 -19.12 13.22 -1.32
C VAL A 229 -18.46 14.49 -1.82
#